data_AF-A0A0M8Y5Z3-F1
#
_entry.id   AF-A0A0M8Y5Z3-F1
#
_cell.length_a   1.000
_cell.length_b   1.000
_cell.length_c   1.000
_cell.angle_alpha   90.00
_cell.angle_beta   90.00
_cell.angle_gamma   90.00
#
_symmetry.space_group_name_H-M   'P 1'
#
loop_
_entity.id
_entity.type
_entity.pdbx_description
1 polymer ?
#
loop_
_entity_poly.entity_id
_entity_poly.type
_entity_poly.pdbx_seq_one_letter_code
_entity_poly.pdbx_strand_id
1 'polypeptide(L)'
;MSKHGRLASLAAVASAFVVAVAVLLVPSASAATLFDDNFEDGNSTGWSSSGGSWTVVADGTRAWRQSGTSSDARAAAGTVWADQSVQARVKPTAFNGSNRHVAVTARVQNTGNYYYLALTNAGTAVLGKRVGGAHTALATAPVTAAVGAWHTVRLEAFGSTLRGFVAGAQVVTATDAAFGSGRIGVATYYAAATFDDVLVTDVAGPGGPTSTTTTTTTSHQPGACDTSARPAGFASVTAWGQSGTTGGAGGPTIEVDTAAEFLAAIARTGPLTVCVRGMIALPGPMHNVTSDKTIVGIGSASGFTGGGLNIGLPPSDVTTPPADAVHNVIVRNLVFRGWADDAINVQMFSHHVWIDHNDLSDGYDGVIDIKRGSSYVTVSWNHAHNHSKNMLLGHDDDNGAQDVGRLKVTYHHNWFDRTPQRNPRVRFGEPVHVFNNYYLYNTDVGVACQADSGCVVEGNYFEDVEEPVSNSYAGPGGRCVARNNVFVGESGQPDCGGTVQEPRDYYSYTLDDPNTVKATVMAGAGVGKVG
;
A
#
# COMPACT_ATOMS: atom_id res chain seq x y z
N MET A 1 77.79 -21.03 45.73
CA MET A 1 78.15 -20.32 44.48
C MET A 1 77.21 -20.83 43.37
N SER A 2 76.14 -20.09 43.07
CA SER A 2 75.87 -19.38 41.79
C SER A 2 75.43 -20.31 40.64
N LYS A 3 74.12 -20.44 40.35
CA LYS A 3 73.24 -19.65 39.45
C LYS A 3 73.37 -19.94 37.93
N HIS A 4 72.23 -20.36 37.36
CA HIS A 4 71.58 -20.06 36.06
C HIS A 4 72.33 -20.06 34.71
N GLY A 5 71.68 -20.71 33.73
CA GLY A 5 71.57 -20.27 32.33
C GLY A 5 70.62 -21.20 31.56
N ARG A 6 70.01 -20.88 30.41
CA ARG A 6 69.32 -19.70 29.85
C ARG A 6 68.58 -20.24 28.58
N LEU A 7 67.51 -19.57 28.15
CA LEU A 7 66.60 -19.96 27.05
C LEU A 7 67.20 -19.92 25.64
N ALA A 8 66.60 -20.66 24.70
CA ALA A 8 66.44 -20.26 23.30
C ALA A 8 65.14 -20.84 22.70
N SER A 9 64.34 -19.97 22.06
CA SER A 9 63.04 -20.23 21.43
C SER A 9 63.19 -20.16 19.90
N LEU A 10 62.51 -21.03 19.15
CA LEU A 10 62.35 -20.92 17.68
C LEU A 10 60.94 -20.44 17.30
N ALA A 11 60.86 -19.52 16.34
CA ALA A 11 59.64 -19.00 15.74
C ALA A 11 59.37 -19.68 14.38
N ALA A 12 58.10 -19.90 14.05
CA ALA A 12 57.64 -20.35 12.74
C ALA A 12 56.55 -19.42 12.19
N VAL A 13 56.64 -19.09 10.91
CA VAL A 13 55.72 -18.22 10.15
C VAL A 13 54.83 -19.12 9.26
N ALA A 14 53.53 -18.83 9.18
CA ALA A 14 52.60 -19.48 8.24
C ALA A 14 51.73 -18.45 7.52
N SER A 15 51.61 -18.60 6.19
CA SER A 15 50.83 -17.77 5.27
C SER A 15 49.48 -18.42 4.95
N ALA A 16 48.41 -17.62 4.79
CA ALA A 16 47.05 -18.07 4.52
C ALA A 16 46.58 -17.71 3.10
N PHE A 17 45.83 -18.63 2.46
CA PHE A 17 45.14 -18.46 1.17
C PHE A 17 43.62 -18.41 1.41
N VAL A 18 42.90 -17.53 0.69
CA VAL A 18 41.45 -17.34 0.76
C VAL A 18 40.80 -17.95 -0.50
N VAL A 19 39.73 -18.73 -0.33
CA VAL A 19 38.85 -19.21 -1.40
C VAL A 19 37.48 -18.57 -1.22
N ALA A 20 36.98 -17.89 -2.25
CA ALA A 20 35.65 -17.27 -2.28
C ALA A 20 34.61 -18.27 -2.79
N VAL A 21 33.50 -18.43 -2.05
CA VAL A 21 32.32 -19.19 -2.45
C VAL A 21 31.20 -18.19 -2.71
N ALA A 22 30.69 -18.16 -3.95
CA ALA A 22 29.54 -17.37 -4.34
C ALA A 22 28.24 -18.06 -3.90
N VAL A 23 27.43 -17.38 -3.09
CA VAL A 23 26.08 -17.83 -2.72
C VAL A 23 25.08 -17.07 -3.59
N LEU A 24 24.37 -17.80 -4.45
CA LEU A 24 23.25 -17.30 -5.24
C LEU A 24 22.08 -16.99 -4.30
N LEU A 25 21.73 -15.71 -4.15
CA LEU A 25 20.52 -15.25 -3.49
C LEU A 25 19.36 -15.39 -4.49
N VAL A 26 18.45 -16.34 -4.24
CA VAL A 26 17.15 -16.40 -4.92
C VAL A 26 16.19 -15.50 -4.13
N PRO A 27 15.58 -14.47 -4.72
CA PRO A 27 14.62 -13.62 -4.02
C PRO A 27 13.35 -14.41 -3.69
N SER A 28 12.91 -14.30 -2.43
CA SER A 28 11.65 -14.84 -1.94
C SER A 28 10.49 -14.00 -2.48
N ALA A 29 9.55 -14.61 -3.19
CA ALA A 29 8.35 -13.95 -3.70
C ALA A 29 7.40 -13.50 -2.56
N SER A 30 6.88 -12.26 -2.63
CA SER A 30 5.87 -11.73 -1.72
C SER A 30 4.46 -11.89 -2.33
N ALA A 31 3.46 -12.21 -1.49
CA ALA A 31 2.09 -12.57 -1.89
C ALA A 31 1.21 -11.38 -2.21
N ALA A 32 0.44 -11.43 -3.29
CA ALA A 32 -0.63 -10.48 -3.53
C ALA A 32 -1.85 -10.84 -2.67
N THR A 33 -2.42 -9.86 -1.96
CA THR A 33 -3.75 -10.03 -1.35
C THR A 33 -4.79 -10.05 -2.46
N LEU A 34 -5.51 -11.17 -2.57
CA LEU A 34 -6.49 -11.42 -3.61
C LEU A 34 -7.90 -11.00 -3.21
N PHE A 35 -8.23 -11.07 -1.92
CA PHE A 35 -9.53 -10.75 -1.35
C PHE A 35 -9.42 -10.57 0.16
N ASP A 36 -10.17 -9.61 0.71
CA ASP A 36 -10.36 -9.47 2.14
C ASP A 36 -11.78 -8.99 2.45
N ASP A 37 -12.25 -9.31 3.66
CA ASP A 37 -13.50 -8.77 4.22
C ASP A 37 -13.46 -8.87 5.75
N ASN A 38 -13.57 -7.72 6.42
CA ASN A 38 -13.65 -7.60 7.87
C ASN A 38 -15.07 -7.25 8.36
N PHE A 39 -16.04 -7.12 7.45
CA PHE A 39 -17.45 -6.82 7.73
C PHE A 39 -17.71 -5.51 8.51
N GLU A 40 -16.70 -4.65 8.66
CA GLU A 40 -16.80 -3.38 9.39
C GLU A 40 -17.64 -2.35 8.66
N ASP A 41 -17.87 -2.53 7.37
CA ASP A 41 -18.80 -1.74 6.57
C ASP A 41 -20.28 -2.06 6.87
N GLY A 42 -20.55 -3.04 7.74
CA GLY A 42 -21.89 -3.42 8.16
C GLY A 42 -22.66 -4.27 7.17
N ASN A 43 -22.02 -4.74 6.10
CA ASN A 43 -22.66 -5.57 5.10
C ASN A 43 -21.78 -6.79 4.73
N SER A 44 -22.28 -7.62 3.81
CA SER A 44 -21.58 -8.81 3.31
C SER A 44 -21.57 -8.82 1.79
N THR A 45 -21.47 -7.63 1.19
CA THR A 45 -21.45 -7.44 -0.26
C THR A 45 -20.27 -8.21 -0.85
N GLY A 46 -20.50 -8.92 -1.96
CA GLY A 46 -19.50 -9.81 -2.55
C GLY A 46 -19.56 -11.26 -2.06
N TRP A 47 -20.31 -11.56 -1.00
CA TRP A 47 -20.59 -12.92 -0.56
C TRP A 47 -21.87 -13.49 -1.15
N SER A 48 -21.83 -14.77 -1.51
CA SER A 48 -22.98 -15.56 -1.93
C SER A 48 -23.20 -16.71 -0.94
N SER A 49 -24.28 -16.65 -0.17
CA SER A 49 -24.60 -17.66 0.85
C SER A 49 -25.50 -18.78 0.31
N SER A 50 -25.38 -19.96 0.92
CA SER A 50 -26.22 -21.13 0.66
C SER A 50 -26.50 -21.86 1.98
N GLY A 51 -27.77 -21.83 2.38
CA GLY A 51 -28.22 -22.34 3.68
C GLY A 51 -27.82 -21.44 4.86
N GLY A 52 -28.40 -21.71 6.03
CA GLY A 52 -28.15 -20.95 7.25
C GLY A 52 -28.86 -19.59 7.31
N SER A 53 -28.56 -18.86 8.38
CA SER A 53 -29.03 -17.50 8.61
C SER A 53 -27.81 -16.62 8.88
N TRP A 54 -27.54 -15.71 7.94
CA TRP A 54 -26.32 -14.91 7.90
C TRP A 54 -26.64 -13.45 8.17
N THR A 55 -25.93 -12.82 9.09
CA THR A 55 -26.14 -11.41 9.44
C THR A 55 -24.85 -10.82 9.98
N VAL A 56 -24.53 -9.59 9.58
CA VAL A 56 -23.45 -8.83 10.21
C VAL A 56 -23.94 -8.35 11.57
N VAL A 57 -23.20 -8.67 12.62
CA VAL A 57 -23.56 -8.39 14.01
C VAL A 57 -22.40 -7.68 14.72
N ALA A 58 -22.71 -6.95 15.79
CA ALA A 58 -21.69 -6.44 16.70
C ALA A 58 -21.24 -7.57 17.66
N ASP A 59 -19.93 -7.80 17.75
CA ASP A 59 -19.31 -8.85 18.54
C ASP A 59 -17.90 -8.44 19.02
N GLY A 60 -17.84 -7.24 19.62
CA GLY A 60 -16.60 -6.46 19.78
C GLY A 60 -16.55 -5.39 18.69
N THR A 61 -16.07 -5.78 17.51
CA THR A 61 -16.25 -5.05 16.25
C THR A 61 -17.37 -5.71 15.43
N ARG A 62 -17.59 -5.34 14.16
CA ARG A 62 -18.61 -6.01 13.33
C ARG A 62 -18.04 -7.31 12.77
N ALA A 63 -18.86 -8.34 12.76
CA ALA A 63 -18.44 -9.63 12.24
C ALA A 63 -19.63 -10.37 11.64
N TRP A 64 -19.37 -11.29 10.72
CA TRP A 64 -20.42 -11.98 9.99
C TRP A 64 -20.82 -13.28 10.68
N ARG A 65 -22.04 -13.32 11.20
CA ARG A 65 -22.54 -14.43 11.99
C ARG A 65 -23.46 -15.32 11.16
N GLN A 66 -23.14 -16.61 11.19
CA GLN A 66 -24.06 -17.70 10.88
C GLN A 66 -24.64 -18.22 12.20
N SER A 67 -25.97 -18.20 12.35
CA SER A 67 -26.64 -18.56 13.60
C SER A 67 -27.37 -19.91 13.61
N GLY A 68 -27.61 -20.51 12.45
CA GLY A 68 -28.42 -21.73 12.33
C GLY A 68 -27.62 -23.02 12.51
N THR A 69 -28.10 -23.95 13.33
CA THR A 69 -27.43 -25.24 13.61
C THR A 69 -28.15 -26.47 13.04
N SER A 70 -29.24 -26.28 12.29
CA SER A 70 -30.12 -27.34 11.81
C SER A 70 -29.71 -27.95 10.46
N SER A 71 -28.76 -27.34 9.75
CA SER A 71 -28.30 -27.78 8.43
C SER A 71 -26.90 -27.24 8.12
N ASP A 72 -26.33 -27.69 7.01
CA ASP A 72 -25.12 -27.13 6.42
C ASP A 72 -25.38 -25.69 5.94
N ALA A 73 -24.51 -24.76 6.33
CA ALA A 73 -24.49 -23.41 5.79
C ALA A 73 -23.10 -23.12 5.23
N ARG A 74 -23.05 -22.38 4.14
CA ARG A 74 -21.78 -21.95 3.54
C ARG A 74 -21.94 -20.63 2.82
N ALA A 75 -20.84 -19.94 2.63
CA ALA A 75 -20.79 -18.76 1.80
C ALA A 75 -19.48 -18.72 1.03
N ALA A 76 -19.54 -18.23 -0.20
CA ALA A 76 -18.38 -18.06 -1.06
C ALA A 76 -18.28 -16.61 -1.53
N ALA A 77 -17.06 -16.11 -1.64
CA ALA A 77 -16.75 -14.76 -2.12
C ALA A 77 -15.56 -14.79 -3.09
N GLY A 78 -15.25 -13.63 -3.66
CA GLY A 78 -14.12 -13.49 -4.57
C GLY A 78 -14.32 -14.14 -5.95
N THR A 79 -13.25 -14.09 -6.75
CA THR A 79 -13.17 -14.69 -8.09
C THR A 79 -12.57 -16.11 -8.00
N VAL A 80 -12.18 -16.70 -9.13
CA VAL A 80 -11.59 -18.03 -9.19
C VAL A 80 -10.06 -17.91 -9.16
N TRP A 81 -9.40 -18.52 -8.17
CA TRP A 81 -7.95 -18.62 -8.11
C TRP A 81 -7.47 -20.06 -8.04
N ALA A 82 -6.30 -20.34 -8.60
CA ALA A 82 -5.66 -21.65 -8.53
C ALA A 82 -5.03 -21.85 -7.15
N ASP A 83 -4.02 -21.06 -6.85
CA ASP A 83 -3.30 -21.11 -5.58
C ASP A 83 -3.87 -20.09 -4.59
N GLN A 84 -4.16 -20.55 -3.37
CA GLN A 84 -4.91 -19.79 -2.38
C GLN A 84 -4.44 -20.09 -0.96
N SER A 85 -4.16 -19.07 -0.18
CA SER A 85 -4.11 -19.11 1.28
C SER A 85 -5.33 -18.36 1.82
N VAL A 86 -6.34 -19.08 2.28
CA VAL A 86 -7.59 -18.53 2.84
C VAL A 86 -7.49 -18.52 4.35
N GLN A 87 -7.48 -17.33 4.95
CA GLN A 87 -7.48 -17.10 6.39
C GLN A 87 -8.79 -16.44 6.83
N ALA A 88 -9.26 -16.76 8.03
CA ALA A 88 -10.27 -15.98 8.74
C ALA A 88 -10.07 -16.14 10.25
N ARG A 89 -10.53 -15.16 11.04
CA ARG A 89 -10.89 -15.41 12.44
C ARG A 89 -12.25 -16.10 12.47
N VAL A 90 -12.31 -17.20 13.22
CA VAL A 90 -13.49 -18.05 13.35
C VAL A 90 -13.80 -18.21 14.82
N LYS A 91 -15.02 -17.85 15.23
CA LYS A 91 -15.53 -18.10 16.56
C LYS A 91 -16.69 -19.10 16.48
N PRO A 92 -16.46 -20.39 16.78
CA PRO A 92 -17.56 -21.35 16.93
C PRO A 92 -18.44 -20.90 18.09
N THR A 93 -19.75 -20.82 17.88
CA THR A 93 -20.71 -20.40 18.91
C THR A 93 -21.63 -21.55 19.36
N ALA A 94 -21.90 -22.52 18.49
CA ALA A 94 -22.64 -23.73 18.84
C ALA A 94 -22.35 -24.89 17.88
N PHE A 95 -22.53 -26.12 18.36
CA PHE A 95 -22.49 -27.35 17.55
C PHE A 95 -23.69 -28.21 17.88
N ASN A 96 -24.36 -28.77 16.87
CA ASN A 96 -25.53 -29.62 17.03
C ASN A 96 -25.23 -31.09 16.71
N GLY A 97 -24.79 -31.81 17.75
CA GLY A 97 -24.42 -33.22 17.68
C GLY A 97 -22.92 -33.47 17.62
N SER A 98 -22.52 -34.72 17.39
CA SER A 98 -21.13 -35.12 17.20
C SER A 98 -20.67 -34.92 15.76
N ASN A 99 -19.36 -34.85 15.54
CA ASN A 99 -18.74 -34.69 14.22
C ASN A 99 -19.24 -33.44 13.47
N ARG A 100 -19.45 -32.35 14.20
CA ARG A 100 -19.86 -31.05 13.65
C ARG A 100 -18.69 -30.12 13.60
N HIS A 101 -18.72 -29.18 12.65
CA HIS A 101 -17.56 -28.36 12.39
C HIS A 101 -17.89 -26.97 11.85
N VAL A 102 -16.94 -26.06 12.02
CA VAL A 102 -16.91 -24.72 11.40
C VAL A 102 -15.61 -24.62 10.61
N ALA A 103 -15.59 -23.98 9.45
CA ALA A 103 -14.47 -24.09 8.52
C ALA A 103 -14.25 -22.83 7.68
N VAL A 104 -12.99 -22.65 7.27
CA VAL A 104 -12.64 -21.90 6.06
C VAL A 104 -12.54 -22.88 4.88
N THR A 105 -12.90 -22.43 3.69
CA THR A 105 -12.91 -23.25 2.47
C THR A 105 -12.10 -22.61 1.36
N ALA A 106 -11.39 -23.42 0.60
CA ALA A 106 -10.60 -23.01 -0.56
C ALA A 106 -11.05 -23.80 -1.79
N ARG A 107 -10.78 -23.24 -2.97
CA ARG A 107 -11.09 -23.85 -4.28
C ARG A 107 -12.55 -24.29 -4.39
N VAL A 108 -13.45 -23.42 -3.96
CA VAL A 108 -14.90 -23.63 -4.01
C VAL A 108 -15.38 -23.59 -5.46
N GLN A 109 -15.78 -24.76 -5.97
CA GLN A 109 -16.36 -24.90 -7.31
C GLN A 109 -17.87 -24.67 -7.28
N ASN A 110 -18.52 -25.23 -6.27
CA ASN A 110 -19.94 -25.10 -5.99
C ASN A 110 -20.21 -25.59 -4.56
N THR A 111 -21.47 -25.59 -4.14
CA THR A 111 -21.87 -25.96 -2.77
C THR A 111 -21.51 -27.40 -2.39
N GLY A 112 -21.28 -28.30 -3.35
CA GLY A 112 -20.94 -29.70 -3.11
C GLY A 112 -19.46 -30.06 -3.26
N ASN A 113 -18.62 -29.13 -3.72
CA ASN A 113 -17.24 -29.42 -4.16
C ASN A 113 -16.25 -28.32 -3.73
N TYR A 114 -15.40 -28.61 -2.73
CA TYR A 114 -14.37 -27.70 -2.19
C TYR A 114 -13.40 -28.40 -1.22
N TYR A 115 -12.26 -27.76 -0.93
CA TYR A 115 -11.42 -28.12 0.22
C TYR A 115 -11.81 -27.32 1.46
N TYR A 116 -11.62 -27.89 2.64
CA TYR A 116 -11.91 -27.23 3.90
C TYR A 116 -10.85 -27.53 4.98
N LEU A 117 -10.62 -26.54 5.85
CA LEU A 117 -9.99 -26.74 7.14
C LEU A 117 -11.01 -26.41 8.22
N ALA A 118 -11.37 -27.41 9.01
CA ALA A 118 -12.45 -27.30 9.95
C ALA A 118 -12.01 -27.49 11.41
N LEU A 119 -12.58 -26.71 12.31
CA LEU A 119 -12.54 -26.91 13.75
C LEU A 119 -13.79 -27.67 14.19
N THR A 120 -13.60 -28.79 14.88
CA THR A 120 -14.69 -29.66 15.32
C THR A 120 -15.01 -29.47 16.80
N ASN A 121 -16.21 -29.89 17.21
CA ASN A 121 -16.60 -29.92 18.63
C ASN A 121 -15.85 -30.96 19.48
N ALA A 122 -15.02 -31.80 18.87
CA ALA A 122 -14.16 -32.76 19.54
C ALA A 122 -12.74 -32.23 19.80
N GLY A 123 -12.47 -30.94 19.54
CA GLY A 123 -11.12 -30.37 19.68
C GLY A 123 -10.15 -30.91 18.63
N THR A 124 -10.64 -31.12 17.40
CA THR A 124 -9.83 -31.64 16.29
C THR A 124 -9.92 -30.69 15.10
N ALA A 125 -8.77 -30.38 14.51
CA ALA A 125 -8.67 -29.77 13.20
C ALA A 125 -8.76 -30.86 12.12
N VAL A 126 -9.63 -30.67 11.15
CA VAL A 126 -9.83 -31.60 10.03
C VAL A 126 -9.53 -30.87 8.73
N LEU A 127 -8.46 -31.28 8.06
CA LEU A 127 -8.24 -30.93 6.66
C LEU A 127 -8.96 -31.97 5.80
N GLY A 128 -9.87 -31.53 4.95
CA GLY A 128 -10.70 -32.43 4.17
C GLY A 128 -11.14 -31.85 2.84
N LYS A 129 -11.88 -32.68 2.10
CA LYS A 129 -12.55 -32.29 0.87
C LYS A 129 -14.01 -32.66 0.93
N ARG A 130 -14.83 -31.87 0.25
CA ARG A 130 -16.22 -32.19 -0.04
C ARG A 130 -16.33 -32.53 -1.51
N VAL A 131 -16.93 -33.67 -1.86
CA VAL A 131 -17.17 -34.10 -3.25
C VAL A 131 -18.61 -34.57 -3.37
N GLY A 132 -19.38 -33.99 -4.28
CA GLY A 132 -20.80 -34.34 -4.47
C GLY A 132 -21.64 -34.21 -3.19
N GLY A 133 -21.24 -33.32 -2.28
CA GLY A 133 -21.93 -33.14 -0.99
C GLY A 133 -21.38 -33.97 0.17
N ALA A 134 -20.55 -34.99 -0.06
CA ALA A 134 -19.97 -35.85 0.96
C ALA A 134 -18.63 -35.32 1.48
N HIS A 135 -18.41 -35.34 2.81
CA HIS A 135 -17.19 -34.90 3.46
C HIS A 135 -16.20 -36.07 3.64
N THR A 136 -14.94 -35.86 3.27
CA THR A 136 -13.85 -36.83 3.46
C THR A 136 -12.68 -36.14 4.15
N ALA A 137 -12.23 -36.68 5.28
CA ALA A 137 -11.02 -36.21 5.95
C ALA A 137 -9.78 -36.70 5.20
N LEU A 138 -8.82 -35.79 4.99
CA LEU A 138 -7.52 -36.06 4.40
C LEU A 138 -6.43 -36.12 5.48
N ALA A 139 -6.53 -35.25 6.49
CA ALA A 139 -5.66 -35.26 7.66
C ALA A 139 -6.39 -34.67 8.88
N THR A 140 -6.00 -35.11 10.07
CA THR A 140 -6.57 -34.64 11.34
C THR A 140 -5.51 -34.43 12.39
N ALA A 141 -5.67 -33.42 13.24
CA ALA A 141 -4.81 -33.20 14.40
C ALA A 141 -5.61 -32.63 15.59
N PRO A 142 -5.23 -32.96 16.84
CA PRO A 142 -5.83 -32.33 18.02
C PRO A 142 -5.50 -30.83 18.06
N VAL A 143 -6.48 -30.00 18.40
CA VAL A 143 -6.34 -28.55 18.58
C VAL A 143 -7.21 -28.04 19.71
N THR A 144 -6.78 -26.98 20.37
CA THR A 144 -7.60 -26.27 21.35
C THR A 144 -8.47 -25.25 20.64
N ALA A 145 -9.73 -25.60 20.36
CA ALA A 145 -10.71 -24.72 19.73
C ALA A 145 -11.93 -24.51 20.64
N ALA A 146 -11.80 -23.59 21.61
CA ALA A 146 -12.87 -23.30 22.55
C ALA A 146 -14.08 -22.64 21.89
N VAL A 147 -15.29 -23.13 22.21
CA VAL A 147 -16.56 -22.48 21.84
C VAL A 147 -16.64 -21.11 22.52
N GLY A 148 -17.06 -20.09 21.76
CA GLY A 148 -17.17 -18.71 22.23
C GLY A 148 -15.85 -17.92 22.18
N ALA A 149 -14.74 -18.53 21.74
CA ALA A 149 -13.47 -17.85 21.54
C ALA A 149 -13.13 -17.72 20.05
N TRP A 150 -12.41 -16.65 19.70
CA TRP A 150 -11.87 -16.44 18.35
C TRP A 150 -10.65 -17.33 18.10
N HIS A 151 -10.60 -17.97 16.93
CA HIS A 151 -9.48 -18.77 16.45
C HIS A 151 -9.09 -18.31 15.05
N THR A 152 -7.82 -18.01 14.83
CA THR A 152 -7.33 -17.77 13.46
C THR A 152 -7.15 -19.10 12.76
N VAL A 153 -7.87 -19.31 11.65
CA VAL A 153 -7.84 -20.55 10.87
C VAL A 153 -7.38 -20.21 9.46
N ARG A 154 -6.42 -20.96 8.93
CA ARG A 154 -5.89 -20.73 7.59
C ARG A 154 -5.71 -22.03 6.81
N LEU A 155 -6.32 -22.09 5.64
CA LEU A 155 -6.21 -23.18 4.68
C LEU A 155 -5.40 -22.71 3.48
N GLU A 156 -4.30 -23.39 3.20
CA GLU A 156 -3.53 -23.21 1.99
C GLU A 156 -3.78 -24.34 1.01
N ALA A 157 -4.04 -24.00 -0.25
CA ALA A 157 -4.16 -24.92 -1.37
C ALA A 157 -3.26 -24.45 -2.51
N PHE A 158 -2.08 -25.08 -2.62
CA PHE A 158 -1.03 -24.73 -3.59
C PHE A 158 -0.64 -25.94 -4.41
N GLY A 159 -0.85 -25.88 -5.73
CA GLY A 159 -0.75 -27.08 -6.57
C GLY A 159 -1.65 -28.19 -6.03
N SER A 160 -1.11 -29.37 -5.73
CA SER A 160 -1.85 -30.46 -5.03
C SER A 160 -1.61 -30.51 -3.52
N THR A 161 -0.84 -29.58 -2.96
CA THR A 161 -0.48 -29.56 -1.54
C THR A 161 -1.48 -28.73 -0.76
N LEU A 162 -1.99 -29.32 0.31
CA LEU A 162 -2.94 -28.70 1.22
C LEU A 162 -2.32 -28.60 2.61
N ARG A 163 -2.29 -27.41 3.20
CA ARG A 163 -1.77 -27.19 4.56
C ARG A 163 -2.79 -26.46 5.39
N GLY A 164 -2.99 -26.91 6.62
CA GLY A 164 -3.94 -26.31 7.54
C GLY A 164 -3.28 -25.78 8.80
N PHE A 165 -3.62 -24.55 9.15
CA PHE A 165 -3.07 -23.83 10.28
C PHE A 165 -4.17 -23.38 11.24
N VAL A 166 -3.89 -23.47 12.54
CA VAL A 166 -4.76 -22.97 13.61
C VAL A 166 -3.87 -22.16 14.55
N ALA A 167 -4.29 -20.92 14.86
CA ALA A 167 -3.51 -19.96 15.63
C ALA A 167 -2.08 -19.77 15.09
N GLY A 168 -1.94 -19.78 13.76
CA GLY A 168 -0.66 -19.60 13.06
C GLY A 168 0.23 -20.86 12.96
N ALA A 169 -0.02 -21.90 13.75
CA ALA A 169 0.74 -23.15 13.70
C ALA A 169 0.18 -24.09 12.63
N GLN A 170 1.04 -24.68 11.80
CA GLN A 170 0.62 -25.76 10.89
C GLN A 170 0.27 -27.00 11.72
N VAL A 171 -0.99 -27.42 11.68
CA VAL A 171 -1.47 -28.57 12.45
C VAL A 171 -1.73 -29.79 11.57
N VAL A 172 -1.98 -29.60 10.28
CA VAL A 172 -2.29 -30.68 9.33
C VAL A 172 -1.71 -30.38 7.95
N THR A 173 -1.39 -31.43 7.19
CA THR A 173 -0.98 -31.35 5.79
C THR A 173 -1.48 -32.59 5.03
N ALA A 174 -1.80 -32.43 3.76
CA ALA A 174 -2.19 -33.52 2.87
C ALA A 174 -1.82 -33.19 1.41
N THR A 175 -1.84 -34.21 0.55
CA THR A 175 -1.73 -34.03 -0.90
C THR A 175 -2.98 -34.57 -1.56
N ASP A 176 -3.67 -33.72 -2.33
CA ASP A 176 -4.88 -34.07 -3.08
C ASP A 176 -5.03 -33.14 -4.28
N ALA A 177 -5.47 -33.68 -5.43
CA ALA A 177 -5.56 -32.95 -6.70
C ALA A 177 -6.99 -32.88 -7.26
N ALA A 178 -8.01 -33.19 -6.45
CA ALA A 178 -9.40 -33.19 -6.88
C ALA A 178 -9.91 -31.81 -7.36
N PHE A 179 -9.41 -30.71 -6.79
CA PHE A 179 -9.79 -29.36 -7.20
C PHE A 179 -8.55 -28.52 -7.48
N GLY A 180 -8.38 -28.03 -8.72
CA GLY A 180 -7.21 -27.24 -9.14
C GLY A 180 -7.34 -25.73 -8.93
N SER A 181 -8.57 -25.22 -8.81
CA SER A 181 -8.86 -23.81 -8.59
C SER A 181 -10.25 -23.65 -7.97
N GLY A 182 -10.70 -22.43 -7.67
CA GLY A 182 -12.09 -22.14 -7.29
C GLY A 182 -12.22 -20.82 -6.55
N ARG A 183 -13.39 -20.53 -5.96
CA ARG A 183 -13.58 -19.37 -5.08
C ARG A 183 -13.11 -19.67 -3.66
N ILE A 184 -13.12 -18.67 -2.79
CA ILE A 184 -12.90 -18.84 -1.35
C ILE A 184 -14.23 -18.93 -0.62
N GLY A 185 -14.21 -19.30 0.66
CA GLY A 185 -15.43 -19.27 1.46
C GLY A 185 -15.26 -19.63 2.92
N VAL A 186 -16.40 -19.68 3.59
CA VAL A 186 -16.57 -20.15 4.95
C VAL A 186 -17.75 -21.13 5.02
N ALA A 187 -17.72 -22.07 5.96
CA ALA A 187 -18.75 -23.07 6.09
C ALA A 187 -19.01 -23.48 7.55
N THR A 188 -20.24 -23.89 7.83
CA THR A 188 -20.63 -24.59 9.05
C THR A 188 -21.38 -25.87 8.70
N TYR A 189 -21.14 -26.92 9.49
CA TYR A 189 -21.77 -28.22 9.35
C TYR A 189 -22.54 -28.55 10.62
N TYR A 190 -23.85 -28.27 10.61
CA TYR A 190 -24.74 -28.30 11.78
C TYR A 190 -24.12 -27.57 12.99
N ALA A 191 -23.59 -26.38 12.73
CA ALA A 191 -22.88 -25.56 13.69
C ALA A 191 -23.17 -24.08 13.41
N ALA A 192 -22.97 -23.25 14.43
CA ALA A 192 -23.03 -21.80 14.34
C ALA A 192 -21.65 -21.20 14.60
N ALA A 193 -21.34 -20.10 13.91
CA ALA A 193 -20.07 -19.40 14.06
C ALA A 193 -20.20 -17.92 13.68
N THR A 194 -19.32 -17.12 14.26
CA THR A 194 -19.01 -15.78 13.74
C THR A 194 -17.69 -15.85 12.98
N PHE A 195 -17.62 -15.20 11.83
CA PHE A 195 -16.45 -15.08 10.96
C PHE A 195 -16.05 -13.61 10.84
N ASP A 196 -14.75 -13.36 10.80
CA ASP A 196 -14.19 -12.02 10.75
C ASP A 196 -12.78 -12.05 10.15
N ASP A 197 -12.26 -10.91 9.71
CA ASP A 197 -10.94 -10.74 9.09
C ASP A 197 -10.60 -11.83 8.07
N VAL A 198 -11.49 -12.00 7.09
CA VAL A 198 -11.22 -12.89 5.96
C VAL A 198 -10.10 -12.29 5.14
N LEU A 199 -9.07 -13.07 4.83
CA LEU A 199 -7.92 -12.66 4.03
C LEU A 199 -7.50 -13.79 3.10
N VAL A 200 -7.23 -13.45 1.84
CA VAL A 200 -6.84 -14.41 0.81
C VAL A 200 -5.58 -13.91 0.12
N THR A 201 -4.59 -14.79 -0.03
CA THR A 201 -3.37 -14.51 -0.79
C THR A 201 -3.03 -15.64 -1.76
N ASP A 202 -2.18 -15.37 -2.74
CA ASP A 202 -1.71 -16.33 -3.75
C ASP A 202 -0.29 -16.88 -3.47
N VAL A 203 0.23 -16.73 -2.25
CA VAL A 203 1.51 -17.34 -1.83
C VAL A 203 1.34 -18.11 -0.55
N ALA A 204 2.01 -19.27 -0.51
CA ALA A 204 1.99 -20.18 0.60
C ALA A 204 2.91 -19.62 1.71
N GLY A 205 2.41 -19.51 2.93
CA GLY A 205 3.20 -19.13 4.10
C GLY A 205 4.32 -20.15 4.40
N PRO A 206 5.34 -19.79 5.20
CA PRO A 206 6.51 -20.64 5.38
C PRO A 206 6.16 -21.93 6.13
N GLY A 207 6.55 -23.11 5.61
CA GLY A 207 6.34 -24.39 6.31
C GLY A 207 6.95 -25.65 5.66
N GLY A 208 8.16 -26.02 6.10
CA GLY A 208 8.70 -27.40 6.23
C GLY A 208 10.03 -27.74 5.50
N PRO A 209 10.97 -28.58 6.05
CA PRO A 209 11.11 -29.14 7.41
C PRO A 209 12.48 -28.93 8.14
N THR A 210 12.45 -29.07 9.48
CA THR A 210 13.46 -29.36 10.52
C THR A 210 14.89 -28.76 10.51
N SER A 211 15.21 -27.95 11.54
CA SER A 211 16.38 -28.20 12.41
C SER A 211 16.21 -27.52 13.78
N THR A 212 16.55 -28.26 14.82
CA THR A 212 16.45 -27.94 16.23
C THR A 212 17.40 -26.79 16.60
N THR A 213 16.92 -25.62 17.02
CA THR A 213 17.73 -24.73 17.89
C THR A 213 16.85 -23.82 18.74
N THR A 214 17.24 -23.77 20.01
CA THR A 214 16.72 -23.06 21.17
C THR A 214 16.28 -21.62 20.91
N THR A 215 15.11 -21.29 21.44
CA THR A 215 14.52 -19.96 21.53
C THR A 215 15.48 -19.00 22.22
N THR A 216 15.95 -18.00 21.47
CA THR A 216 16.53 -16.79 22.04
C THR A 216 15.74 -15.62 21.46
N THR A 217 15.08 -14.86 22.33
CA THR A 217 14.45 -13.58 22.02
C THR A 217 15.50 -12.63 21.44
N THR A 218 15.48 -12.46 20.13
CA THR A 218 16.25 -11.41 19.42
C THR A 218 15.27 -10.60 18.60
N SER A 219 15.23 -9.29 18.87
CA SER A 219 14.51 -8.27 18.10
C SER A 219 14.69 -8.49 16.59
N HIS A 220 13.59 -8.65 15.86
CA HIS A 220 13.63 -8.77 14.40
C HIS A 220 14.11 -7.45 13.80
N GLN A 221 15.11 -7.51 12.91
CA GLN A 221 15.67 -6.33 12.27
C GLN A 221 14.67 -5.71 11.29
N PRO A 222 14.64 -4.38 11.19
CA PRO A 222 13.76 -3.65 10.30
C PRO A 222 14.35 -3.64 8.88
N GLY A 223 13.67 -4.26 7.90
CA GLY A 223 14.20 -4.35 6.54
C GLY A 223 13.22 -4.77 5.44
N ALA A 224 11.91 -4.80 5.69
CA ALA A 224 10.92 -5.31 4.73
C ALA A 224 10.29 -4.24 3.81
N CYS A 225 10.63 -2.96 3.96
CA CYS A 225 10.11 -1.88 3.11
C CYS A 225 11.21 -1.29 2.21
N ASP A 226 10.94 -1.21 0.90
CA ASP A 226 11.90 -0.71 -0.09
C ASP A 226 12.08 0.82 -0.01
N THR A 227 13.32 1.24 0.22
CA THR A 227 13.75 2.66 0.28
C THR A 227 14.91 2.96 -0.67
N SER A 228 15.21 2.03 -1.58
CA SER A 228 16.40 2.09 -2.44
C SER A 228 16.29 3.13 -3.56
N ALA A 229 15.08 3.43 -4.01
CA ALA A 229 14.84 4.36 -5.09
C ALA A 229 15.12 5.82 -4.69
N ARG A 230 15.30 6.68 -5.70
CA ARG A 230 15.54 8.11 -5.56
C ARG A 230 14.58 8.88 -6.45
N PRO A 231 14.13 10.07 -6.04
CA PRO A 231 13.28 10.88 -6.90
C PRO A 231 14.04 11.32 -8.15
N ALA A 232 13.35 11.36 -9.28
CA ALA A 232 13.65 12.30 -10.34
C ALA A 232 12.97 13.65 -10.03
N GLY A 233 13.20 14.67 -10.85
CA GLY A 233 12.43 15.90 -10.72
C GLY A 233 12.91 16.84 -9.61
N PHE A 234 12.05 17.77 -9.24
CA PHE A 234 12.40 18.83 -8.29
C PHE A 234 12.77 18.35 -6.88
N ALA A 235 12.31 17.18 -6.45
CA ALA A 235 12.73 16.60 -5.17
C ALA A 235 14.18 16.10 -5.20
N SER A 236 14.81 15.94 -6.37
CA SER A 236 16.21 15.54 -6.49
C SER A 236 17.20 16.72 -6.48
N VAL A 237 16.71 17.95 -6.52
CA VAL A 237 17.55 19.15 -6.69
C VAL A 237 18.32 19.44 -5.40
N THR A 238 19.57 19.88 -5.54
CA THR A 238 20.36 20.41 -4.42
C THR A 238 19.98 21.86 -4.19
N ALA A 239 19.13 22.13 -3.20
CA ALA A 239 18.72 23.47 -2.83
C ALA A 239 18.36 23.57 -1.35
N TRP A 240 18.39 24.79 -0.80
CA TRP A 240 17.91 25.09 0.56
C TRP A 240 18.49 24.15 1.64
N GLY A 241 19.78 23.85 1.54
CA GLY A 241 20.50 23.01 2.50
C GLY A 241 20.30 21.50 2.33
N GLN A 242 19.54 21.06 1.32
CA GLN A 242 19.33 19.65 0.99
C GLN A 242 20.10 19.28 -0.29
N SER A 243 20.51 18.01 -0.39
CA SER A 243 21.14 17.43 -1.59
C SER A 243 20.18 16.43 -2.23
N GLY A 244 18.97 16.91 -2.56
CA GLY A 244 17.82 16.08 -2.90
C GLY A 244 17.13 15.46 -1.67
N THR A 245 16.03 14.75 -1.91
CA THR A 245 15.24 14.05 -0.89
C THR A 245 15.77 12.65 -0.63
N THR A 246 16.09 12.36 0.62
CA THR A 246 16.55 11.06 1.12
C THR A 246 15.67 10.49 2.24
N GLY A 247 14.72 11.27 2.75
CA GLY A 247 13.79 10.86 3.79
C GLY A 247 14.50 10.50 5.09
N GLY A 248 14.14 9.34 5.64
CA GLY A 248 14.72 8.78 6.87
C GLY A 248 16.07 8.06 6.69
N ALA A 249 16.75 8.22 5.54
CA ALA A 249 18.03 7.57 5.29
C ALA A 249 19.08 7.92 6.37
N GLY A 250 19.88 6.93 6.76
CA GLY A 250 20.86 7.06 7.86
C GLY A 250 20.25 7.00 9.26
N GLY A 251 18.92 7.01 9.38
CA GLY A 251 18.20 6.79 10.63
C GLY A 251 17.82 5.32 10.88
N PRO A 252 17.24 5.02 12.07
CA PRO A 252 16.62 3.74 12.30
C PRO A 252 15.46 3.50 11.33
N THR A 253 15.18 2.22 11.09
CA THR A 253 13.93 1.78 10.46
C THR A 253 13.06 1.13 11.54
N ILE A 254 11.77 1.39 11.51
CA ILE A 254 10.78 0.74 12.38
C ILE A 254 9.59 0.30 11.53
N GLU A 255 8.82 -0.62 12.07
CA GLU A 255 7.56 -1.04 11.49
C GLU A 255 6.41 -0.65 12.41
N VAL A 256 5.27 -0.29 11.83
CA VAL A 256 4.05 0.08 12.55
C VAL A 256 2.84 -0.58 11.89
N ASP A 257 1.89 -1.04 12.70
CA ASP A 257 0.61 -1.59 12.22
C ASP A 257 -0.61 -1.02 12.96
N THR A 258 -0.38 -0.05 13.86
CA THR A 258 -1.44 0.69 14.55
C THR A 258 -1.31 2.20 14.38
N ALA A 259 -2.43 2.91 14.51
CA ALA A 259 -2.45 4.37 14.46
C ALA A 259 -1.60 5.00 15.57
N ALA A 260 -1.62 4.43 16.78
CA ALA A 260 -0.85 4.96 17.91
C ALA A 260 0.67 4.89 17.65
N GLU A 261 1.16 3.77 17.12
CA GLU A 261 2.57 3.61 16.77
C GLU A 261 2.98 4.51 15.60
N PHE A 262 2.14 4.57 14.56
CA PHE A 262 2.39 5.43 13.41
C PHE A 262 2.47 6.91 13.81
N LEU A 263 1.50 7.41 14.58
CA LEU A 263 1.47 8.79 15.02
C LEU A 263 2.65 9.13 15.94
N ALA A 264 3.05 8.21 16.82
CA ALA A 264 4.26 8.38 17.62
C ALA A 264 5.53 8.41 16.76
N ALA A 265 5.59 7.58 15.70
CA ALA A 265 6.73 7.50 14.81
C ALA A 265 6.96 8.79 13.99
N ILE A 266 5.92 9.30 13.34
CA ILE A 266 6.03 10.47 12.46
C ILE A 266 6.31 11.77 13.22
N ALA A 267 6.05 11.80 14.53
CA ALA A 267 6.35 12.92 15.41
C ALA A 267 7.82 12.94 15.92
N ARG A 268 8.58 11.85 15.74
CA ARG A 268 9.97 11.76 16.24
C ARG A 268 10.88 12.74 15.53
N THR A 269 11.86 13.29 16.25
CA THR A 269 12.91 14.12 15.66
C THR A 269 13.96 13.27 14.95
N GLY A 270 14.54 13.83 13.89
CA GLY A 270 15.62 13.23 13.11
C GLY A 270 15.19 12.12 12.14
N PRO A 271 16.15 11.59 11.37
CA PRO A 271 15.91 10.57 10.34
C PRO A 271 15.21 9.32 10.90
N LEU A 272 14.10 8.92 10.27
CA LEU A 272 13.40 7.68 10.61
C LEU A 272 12.68 7.11 9.38
N THR A 273 12.91 5.82 9.11
CA THR A 273 12.09 5.06 8.15
C THR A 273 10.97 4.33 8.91
N VAL A 274 9.74 4.56 8.51
CA VAL A 274 8.51 4.00 9.07
C VAL A 274 7.89 3.10 8.02
N CYS A 275 8.12 1.79 8.16
CA CYS A 275 7.46 0.78 7.35
C CYS A 275 6.02 0.58 7.88
N VAL A 276 5.02 0.91 7.07
CA VAL A 276 3.60 0.73 7.42
C VAL A 276 3.18 -0.66 6.96
N ARG A 277 2.60 -1.45 7.86
CA ARG A 277 2.04 -2.77 7.56
C ARG A 277 0.52 -2.74 7.67
N GLY A 278 -0.16 -3.10 6.58
CA GLY A 278 -1.61 -3.16 6.52
C GLY A 278 -2.27 -1.78 6.48
N MET A 279 -3.60 -1.78 6.43
CA MET A 279 -4.39 -0.55 6.46
C MET A 279 -4.59 -0.08 7.89
N ILE A 280 -4.11 1.13 8.19
CA ILE A 280 -4.23 1.75 9.50
C ILE A 280 -5.31 2.82 9.46
N ALA A 281 -6.34 2.70 10.32
CA ALA A 281 -7.35 3.73 10.47
C ALA A 281 -6.82 4.91 11.32
N LEU A 282 -6.62 6.06 10.69
CA LEU A 282 -6.14 7.27 11.33
C LEU A 282 -7.30 8.14 11.86
N PRO A 283 -7.21 8.70 13.09
CA PRO A 283 -8.26 9.51 13.68
C PRO A 283 -8.22 10.98 13.26
N GLY A 284 -9.37 11.63 13.11
CA GLY A 284 -9.39 13.07 12.79
C GLY A 284 -8.84 13.37 11.39
N PRO A 285 -8.70 14.65 11.02
CA PRO A 285 -8.51 14.98 9.61
C PRO A 285 -7.07 14.82 9.11
N MET A 286 -6.10 15.36 9.85
CA MET A 286 -4.71 15.49 9.37
C MET A 286 -3.68 15.29 10.48
N HIS A 287 -2.55 14.66 10.15
CA HIS A 287 -1.48 14.31 11.08
C HIS A 287 -0.12 14.86 10.69
N ASN A 288 0.51 15.60 11.61
CA ASN A 288 1.79 16.26 11.34
C ASN A 288 2.95 15.27 11.20
N VAL A 289 3.67 15.36 10.10
CA VAL A 289 4.92 14.64 9.84
C VAL A 289 6.09 15.60 10.03
N THR A 290 7.08 15.23 10.83
CA THR A 290 8.30 16.02 11.03
C THR A 290 9.33 15.76 9.93
N SER A 291 10.41 16.54 9.88
CA SER A 291 11.48 16.37 8.89
C SER A 291 12.17 15.00 8.96
N ASP A 292 12.84 14.65 7.87
CA ASP A 292 13.67 13.44 7.74
C ASP A 292 12.88 12.15 7.99
N LYS A 293 11.83 11.96 7.19
CA LYS A 293 10.96 10.77 7.30
C LYS A 293 10.88 10.04 5.98
N THR A 294 10.96 8.73 6.04
CA THR A 294 10.46 7.86 4.97
C THR A 294 9.28 7.10 5.53
N ILE A 295 8.09 7.33 4.99
CA ILE A 295 6.89 6.57 5.33
C ILE A 295 6.57 5.71 4.12
N VAL A 296 6.64 4.40 4.29
CA VAL A 296 6.55 3.47 3.17
C VAL A 296 5.71 2.25 3.50
N GLY A 297 4.76 1.90 2.65
CA GLY A 297 3.94 0.71 2.84
C GLY A 297 4.71 -0.58 2.52
N ILE A 298 4.42 -1.64 3.28
CA ILE A 298 4.89 -3.00 3.00
C ILE A 298 3.88 -3.69 2.08
N GLY A 299 4.32 -4.13 0.90
CA GLY A 299 3.42 -4.74 -0.09
C GLY A 299 2.39 -3.75 -0.64
N SER A 300 1.36 -4.25 -1.31
CA SER A 300 0.37 -3.44 -2.01
C SER A 300 -0.85 -3.05 -1.18
N ALA A 301 -1.00 -3.58 0.03
CA ALA A 301 -2.21 -3.41 0.85
C ALA A 301 -1.95 -2.60 2.14
N SER A 302 -0.82 -1.89 2.19
CA SER A 302 -0.46 -1.06 3.33
C SER A 302 -0.82 0.39 3.09
N GLY A 303 -1.30 1.08 4.11
CA GLY A 303 -1.83 2.42 3.91
C GLY A 303 -2.68 2.94 5.06
N PHE A 304 -3.51 3.93 4.75
CA PHE A 304 -4.30 4.67 5.72
C PHE A 304 -5.76 4.82 5.29
N THR A 305 -6.65 4.77 6.28
CA THR A 305 -8.03 5.24 6.14
C THR A 305 -8.33 6.37 7.11
N GLY A 306 -9.36 7.18 6.83
CA GLY A 306 -9.91 8.16 7.78
C GLY A 306 -9.19 9.52 7.84
N GLY A 307 -7.89 9.51 8.11
CA GLY A 307 -7.06 10.72 8.24
C GLY A 307 -5.92 10.79 7.23
N GLY A 308 -5.45 12.01 6.93
CA GLY A 308 -4.34 12.28 6.02
C GLY A 308 -3.05 12.74 6.71
N LEU A 309 -2.03 13.03 5.91
CA LEU A 309 -0.71 13.47 6.37
C LEU A 309 -0.50 14.96 6.09
N ASN A 310 -0.14 15.72 7.11
CA ASN A 310 0.28 17.12 6.99
C ASN A 310 1.80 17.23 7.12
N ILE A 311 2.47 17.49 6.01
CA ILE A 311 3.90 17.79 5.93
C ILE A 311 4.03 19.32 5.95
N GLY A 312 4.05 19.88 7.15
CA GLY A 312 4.27 21.32 7.32
C GLY A 312 3.88 21.88 8.66
N LEU A 313 4.30 23.13 8.86
CA LEU A 313 3.98 23.91 10.05
C LEU A 313 2.52 24.41 10.00
N PRO A 314 1.95 24.83 11.16
CA PRO A 314 0.68 25.53 11.17
C PRO A 314 0.68 26.76 10.25
N PRO A 315 -0.43 27.05 9.56
CA PRO A 315 -0.52 28.23 8.70
C PRO A 315 -0.21 29.54 9.44
N SER A 316 0.55 30.42 8.78
CA SER A 316 0.78 31.81 9.19
C SER A 316 1.10 32.68 7.98
N ASP A 317 1.11 34.00 8.16
CA ASP A 317 1.29 34.99 7.08
C ASP A 317 2.75 35.34 6.79
N VAL A 318 3.71 34.57 7.35
CA VAL A 318 5.14 34.82 7.10
C VAL A 318 5.48 34.56 5.64
N THR A 319 6.30 35.43 5.05
CA THR A 319 6.69 35.36 3.62
C THR A 319 8.13 34.86 3.42
N THR A 320 8.84 34.66 4.52
CA THR A 320 10.19 34.09 4.57
C THR A 320 10.12 32.69 5.17
N PRO A 321 10.81 31.68 4.60
CA PRO A 321 10.84 30.33 5.15
C PRO A 321 11.30 30.32 6.63
N PRO A 322 10.50 29.73 7.54
CA PRO A 322 10.93 29.46 8.90
C PRO A 322 12.14 28.52 8.94
N ALA A 323 13.00 28.68 9.94
CA ALA A 323 14.19 27.83 10.09
C ALA A 323 13.84 26.36 10.37
N ASP A 324 12.64 26.11 10.90
CA ASP A 324 12.07 24.81 11.24
C ASP A 324 11.05 24.31 10.21
N ALA A 325 11.02 24.89 9.00
CA ALA A 325 10.19 24.38 7.90
C ALA A 325 10.46 22.88 7.68
N VAL A 326 9.38 22.09 7.55
CA VAL A 326 9.49 20.63 7.43
C VAL A 326 10.16 20.27 6.11
N HIS A 327 11.10 19.34 6.12
CA HIS A 327 11.84 18.99 4.92
C HIS A 327 12.26 17.53 4.88
N ASN A 328 12.67 17.10 3.68
CA ASN A 328 13.26 15.78 3.46
C ASN A 328 12.31 14.64 3.88
N VAL A 329 11.14 14.58 3.24
CA VAL A 329 10.09 13.59 3.55
C VAL A 329 9.75 12.76 2.31
N ILE A 330 9.64 11.44 2.47
CA ILE A 330 9.20 10.48 1.45
C ILE A 330 7.91 9.84 1.93
N VAL A 331 6.88 9.81 1.08
CA VAL A 331 5.62 9.08 1.27
C VAL A 331 5.44 8.14 0.09
N ARG A 332 5.55 6.83 0.32
CA ARG A 332 5.71 5.86 -0.78
C ARG A 332 4.93 4.57 -0.60
N ASN A 333 4.38 4.01 -1.69
CA ASN A 333 3.79 2.68 -1.68
C ASN A 333 2.65 2.51 -0.64
N LEU A 334 1.81 3.53 -0.49
CA LEU A 334 0.71 3.53 0.46
C LEU A 334 -0.64 3.68 -0.26
N VAL A 335 -1.63 2.96 0.24
CA VAL A 335 -3.04 3.19 -0.08
C VAL A 335 -3.56 4.30 0.82
N PHE A 336 -4.31 5.26 0.29
CA PHE A 336 -5.05 6.27 1.04
C PHE A 336 -6.53 6.19 0.65
N ARG A 337 -7.43 6.03 1.64
CA ARG A 337 -8.89 5.99 1.40
C ARG A 337 -9.69 6.74 2.45
N GLY A 338 -10.76 7.41 2.05
CA GLY A 338 -11.73 7.94 3.01
C GLY A 338 -11.17 8.99 3.97
N TRP A 339 -10.21 9.80 3.53
CA TRP A 339 -9.65 10.87 4.36
C TRP A 339 -10.67 12.01 4.55
N ALA A 340 -10.69 12.61 5.73
CA ALA A 340 -11.69 13.63 6.09
C ALA A 340 -11.35 15.05 5.62
N ASP A 341 -10.11 15.32 5.21
CA ASP A 341 -9.64 16.62 4.69
C ASP A 341 -8.85 16.42 3.38
N ASP A 342 -7.51 16.42 3.42
CA ASP A 342 -6.63 16.04 2.30
C ASP A 342 -6.01 14.64 2.54
N ALA A 343 -5.60 13.90 1.50
CA ALA A 343 -4.82 12.67 1.73
C ALA A 343 -3.39 13.02 2.18
N ILE A 344 -2.75 13.92 1.43
CA ILE A 344 -1.43 14.46 1.73
C ILE A 344 -1.44 15.97 1.48
N ASN A 345 -1.12 16.74 2.51
CA ASN A 345 -0.93 18.19 2.42
C ASN A 345 0.52 18.56 2.69
N VAL A 346 1.13 19.33 1.80
CA VAL A 346 2.48 19.89 1.94
C VAL A 346 2.36 21.40 2.01
N GLN A 347 2.76 22.00 3.13
CA GLN A 347 2.54 23.43 3.33
C GLN A 347 3.60 24.14 4.16
N MET A 348 3.51 25.47 4.19
CA MET A 348 4.29 26.36 5.05
C MET A 348 5.80 26.19 4.83
N PHE A 349 6.22 26.48 3.60
CA PHE A 349 7.61 26.40 3.14
C PHE A 349 8.24 25.02 3.20
N SER A 350 7.44 23.97 3.43
CA SER A 350 7.96 22.60 3.46
C SER A 350 8.56 22.20 2.12
N HIS A 351 9.69 21.49 2.15
CA HIS A 351 10.46 21.27 0.93
C HIS A 351 11.22 19.97 0.84
N HIS A 352 11.64 19.59 -0.37
CA HIS A 352 12.31 18.31 -0.63
C HIS A 352 11.42 17.15 -0.20
N VAL A 353 10.25 17.04 -0.83
CA VAL A 353 9.24 16.01 -0.54
C VAL A 353 9.04 15.12 -1.77
N TRP A 354 8.99 13.81 -1.57
CA TRP A 354 8.74 12.84 -2.63
C TRP A 354 7.51 11.98 -2.31
N ILE A 355 6.50 12.04 -3.16
CA ILE A 355 5.23 11.32 -3.03
C ILE A 355 5.16 10.33 -4.20
N ASP A 356 5.37 9.04 -3.93
CA ASP A 356 5.69 8.05 -4.95
C ASP A 356 4.89 6.74 -4.84
N HIS A 357 4.39 6.19 -5.95
CA HIS A 357 3.76 4.85 -5.96
C HIS A 357 2.59 4.67 -4.97
N ASN A 358 1.79 5.71 -4.73
CA ASN A 358 0.63 5.62 -3.85
C ASN A 358 -0.66 5.38 -4.64
N ASP A 359 -1.64 4.75 -4.01
CA ASP A 359 -3.00 4.55 -4.52
C ASP A 359 -3.93 5.42 -3.67
N LEU A 360 -4.63 6.39 -4.26
CA LEU A 360 -5.39 7.40 -3.51
C LEU A 360 -6.81 7.52 -4.06
N SER A 361 -7.81 7.24 -3.23
CA SER A 361 -9.21 7.24 -3.65
C SER A 361 -10.21 7.62 -2.55
N ASP A 362 -11.43 7.95 -2.96
CA ASP A 362 -12.62 8.05 -2.08
C ASP A 362 -12.47 9.01 -0.89
N GLY A 363 -11.82 10.16 -1.10
CA GLY A 363 -11.60 11.18 -0.07
C GLY A 363 -12.64 12.29 0.00
N TYR A 364 -12.40 13.30 0.85
CA TYR A 364 -13.28 14.47 0.99
C TYR A 364 -12.80 15.73 0.23
N ASP A 365 -11.64 16.31 0.57
CA ASP A 365 -11.10 17.52 -0.09
C ASP A 365 -10.05 17.20 -1.15
N GLY A 366 -8.77 17.50 -0.95
CA GLY A 366 -7.69 17.25 -1.93
C GLY A 366 -7.11 15.84 -1.83
N VAL A 367 -6.59 15.31 -2.94
CA VAL A 367 -5.72 14.12 -2.91
C VAL A 367 -4.32 14.54 -2.46
N ILE A 368 -3.68 15.42 -3.23
CA ILE A 368 -2.37 16.00 -2.89
C ILE A 368 -2.43 17.51 -3.04
N ASP A 369 -2.33 18.20 -1.91
CA ASP A 369 -2.32 19.66 -1.85
C ASP A 369 -0.91 20.16 -1.51
N ILE A 370 -0.36 21.07 -2.32
CA ILE A 370 0.96 21.68 -2.11
C ILE A 370 0.78 23.20 -2.14
N LYS A 371 1.03 23.88 -1.01
CA LYS A 371 0.64 25.29 -0.84
C LYS A 371 1.61 26.08 0.04
N ARG A 372 1.42 27.40 0.12
CA ARG A 372 2.07 28.28 1.11
C ARG A 372 3.60 28.20 1.07
N GLY A 373 4.18 28.46 -0.10
CA GLY A 373 5.62 28.55 -0.31
C GLY A 373 6.38 27.23 -0.26
N SER A 374 5.70 26.09 -0.20
CA SER A 374 6.35 24.77 -0.34
C SER A 374 7.07 24.64 -1.68
N SER A 375 8.12 23.81 -1.76
CA SER A 375 8.98 23.77 -2.94
C SER A 375 9.84 22.51 -3.02
N TYR A 376 10.39 22.20 -4.18
CA TYR A 376 11.22 21.01 -4.39
C TYR A 376 10.45 19.72 -4.09
N VAL A 377 9.28 19.57 -4.74
CA VAL A 377 8.39 18.40 -4.56
C VAL A 377 8.36 17.58 -5.84
N THR A 378 8.28 16.26 -5.71
CA THR A 378 8.00 15.35 -6.83
C THR A 378 6.86 14.43 -6.46
N VAL A 379 5.87 14.36 -7.35
CA VAL A 379 4.70 13.50 -7.28
C VAL A 379 4.82 12.54 -8.45
N SER A 380 5.15 11.28 -8.17
CA SER A 380 5.45 10.31 -9.22
C SER A 380 4.77 8.96 -9.05
N TRP A 381 4.40 8.32 -10.15
CA TRP A 381 3.89 6.95 -10.14
C TRP A 381 2.67 6.73 -9.23
N ASN A 382 1.91 7.77 -8.88
CA ASN A 382 0.72 7.61 -8.07
C ASN A 382 -0.49 7.29 -8.97
N HIS A 383 -1.44 6.50 -8.45
CA HIS A 383 -2.74 6.30 -9.06
C HIS A 383 -3.79 7.04 -8.24
N ALA A 384 -4.37 8.08 -8.82
CA ALA A 384 -5.44 8.85 -8.21
C ALA A 384 -6.74 8.56 -8.97
N HIS A 385 -7.77 8.10 -8.26
CA HIS A 385 -9.04 7.68 -8.86
C HIS A 385 -10.20 7.86 -7.89
N ASN A 386 -11.44 7.75 -8.40
CA ASN A 386 -12.67 7.87 -7.60
C ASN A 386 -12.70 9.14 -6.72
N HIS A 387 -12.23 10.26 -7.26
CA HIS A 387 -12.14 11.51 -6.51
C HIS A 387 -12.32 12.74 -7.41
N SER A 388 -12.90 13.82 -6.87
CA SER A 388 -13.21 15.01 -7.67
C SER A 388 -12.08 16.04 -7.68
N LYS A 389 -11.65 16.52 -6.51
CA LYS A 389 -10.65 17.57 -6.34
C LYS A 389 -9.28 16.93 -6.16
N ASN A 390 -8.57 16.69 -7.26
CA ASN A 390 -7.37 15.84 -7.21
C ASN A 390 -6.15 16.54 -6.58
N MET A 391 -5.40 17.35 -7.33
CA MET A 391 -4.13 17.94 -6.88
C MET A 391 -4.10 19.46 -7.03
N LEU A 392 -4.08 20.18 -5.91
CA LEU A 392 -3.96 21.64 -5.88
C LEU A 392 -2.50 22.05 -5.61
N LEU A 393 -1.98 22.95 -6.43
CA LEU A 393 -0.67 23.58 -6.26
C LEU A 393 -0.86 25.10 -6.17
N GLY A 394 -0.79 25.64 -4.96
CA GLY A 394 -1.10 27.05 -4.66
C GLY A 394 -2.60 27.27 -4.43
N HIS A 395 -2.97 27.59 -3.19
CA HIS A 395 -4.36 27.51 -2.73
C HIS A 395 -5.23 28.73 -3.10
N ASP A 396 -4.64 29.91 -3.19
CA ASP A 396 -5.36 31.20 -3.24
C ASP A 396 -4.69 32.14 -4.24
N ASP A 397 -5.48 32.87 -5.02
CA ASP A 397 -5.02 33.85 -6.02
C ASP A 397 -4.37 35.09 -5.37
N ASP A 398 -4.59 35.32 -4.08
CA ASP A 398 -4.02 36.45 -3.32
C ASP A 398 -2.77 36.05 -2.50
N ASN A 399 -2.31 34.79 -2.58
CA ASN A 399 -1.17 34.31 -1.78
C ASN A 399 0.21 34.46 -2.46
N GLY A 400 0.31 35.32 -3.47
CA GLY A 400 1.54 35.50 -4.25
C GLY A 400 2.77 35.87 -3.39
N ALA A 401 2.57 36.55 -2.26
CA ALA A 401 3.66 36.92 -1.34
C ALA A 401 4.41 35.71 -0.74
N GLN A 402 3.73 34.57 -0.56
CA GLN A 402 4.35 33.32 -0.13
C GLN A 402 4.73 32.42 -1.32
N ASP A 403 3.98 32.44 -2.41
CA ASP A 403 4.07 31.40 -3.44
C ASP A 403 4.98 31.77 -4.63
N VAL A 404 5.11 33.06 -4.97
CA VAL A 404 5.94 33.50 -6.11
C VAL A 404 7.43 33.14 -5.89
N GLY A 405 8.05 32.54 -6.91
CA GLY A 405 9.43 32.05 -6.85
C GLY A 405 9.61 30.73 -6.09
N ARG A 406 8.52 30.13 -5.62
CA ARG A 406 8.48 28.82 -4.93
C ARG A 406 7.60 27.85 -5.73
N LEU A 407 6.99 26.86 -5.07
CA LEU A 407 6.11 25.86 -5.69
C LEU A 407 6.77 25.13 -6.88
N LYS A 408 8.07 24.84 -6.77
CA LYS A 408 8.80 24.04 -7.76
C LYS A 408 8.43 22.57 -7.62
N VAL A 409 7.53 22.09 -8.47
CA VAL A 409 6.93 20.75 -8.37
C VAL A 409 7.02 20.00 -9.70
N THR A 410 7.33 18.71 -9.62
CA THR A 410 7.32 17.78 -10.75
C THR A 410 6.21 16.76 -10.58
N TYR A 411 5.41 16.54 -11.62
CA TYR A 411 4.41 15.48 -11.71
C TYR A 411 4.80 14.55 -12.85
N HIS A 412 5.14 13.29 -12.56
CA HIS A 412 5.45 12.35 -13.64
C HIS A 412 4.97 10.92 -13.43
N HIS A 413 4.60 10.26 -14.53
CA HIS A 413 4.16 8.86 -14.52
C HIS A 413 2.98 8.57 -13.58
N ASN A 414 2.19 9.60 -13.23
CA ASN A 414 0.97 9.40 -12.46
C ASN A 414 -0.17 8.96 -13.38
N TRP A 415 -1.09 8.19 -12.82
CA TRP A 415 -2.36 7.84 -13.45
C TRP A 415 -3.48 8.70 -12.85
N PHE A 416 -3.99 9.62 -13.67
CA PHE A 416 -5.15 10.45 -13.39
C PHE A 416 -6.40 9.79 -13.97
N ASP A 417 -7.02 8.90 -13.20
CA ASP A 417 -8.08 8.01 -13.66
C ASP A 417 -9.46 8.52 -13.23
N ARG A 418 -10.20 9.09 -14.19
CA ARG A 418 -11.58 9.57 -13.98
C ARG A 418 -11.69 10.55 -12.82
N THR A 419 -10.67 11.40 -12.66
CA THR A 419 -10.65 12.52 -11.72
C THR A 419 -11.05 13.80 -12.45
N PRO A 420 -12.26 14.34 -12.28
CA PRO A 420 -12.77 15.46 -13.08
C PRO A 420 -11.80 16.64 -13.18
N GLN A 421 -11.24 17.11 -12.07
CA GLN A 421 -10.50 18.38 -12.02
C GLN A 421 -9.22 18.33 -11.18
N ARG A 422 -8.37 19.34 -11.39
CA ARG A 422 -7.12 19.59 -10.68
C ARG A 422 -6.07 18.50 -10.92
N ASN A 423 -5.64 18.30 -12.17
CA ASN A 423 -4.70 17.22 -12.52
C ASN A 423 -3.33 17.70 -13.08
N PRO A 424 -2.55 18.59 -12.44
CA PRO A 424 -2.85 19.42 -11.27
C PRO A 424 -3.50 20.76 -11.65
N ARG A 425 -4.04 21.48 -10.65
CA ARG A 425 -4.39 22.90 -10.76
C ARG A 425 -3.32 23.75 -10.08
N VAL A 426 -2.70 24.67 -10.81
CA VAL A 426 -1.46 25.34 -10.45
C VAL A 426 -1.64 26.86 -10.38
N ARG A 427 -1.06 27.47 -9.34
CA ARG A 427 -0.89 28.92 -9.17
C ARG A 427 0.55 29.24 -8.80
N PHE A 428 1.07 30.36 -9.33
CA PHE A 428 2.41 30.96 -9.09
C PHE A 428 3.67 30.12 -9.33
N GLY A 429 3.59 28.79 -9.26
CA GLY A 429 4.74 27.91 -9.45
C GLY A 429 5.38 28.12 -10.82
N GLU A 430 6.68 28.35 -10.84
CA GLU A 430 7.44 28.60 -12.08
C GLU A 430 8.90 28.10 -11.96
N PRO A 431 9.31 27.09 -12.75
CA PRO A 431 8.45 26.23 -13.56
C PRO A 431 7.83 25.08 -12.75
N VAL A 432 6.66 24.64 -13.18
CA VAL A 432 6.05 23.35 -12.81
C VAL A 432 6.21 22.40 -13.99
N HIS A 433 6.72 21.19 -13.74
CA HIS A 433 6.99 20.23 -14.80
C HIS A 433 6.03 19.05 -14.71
N VAL A 434 5.23 18.83 -15.76
CA VAL A 434 4.22 17.78 -15.83
C VAL A 434 4.53 16.90 -17.04
N PHE A 435 5.08 15.70 -16.81
CA PHE A 435 5.51 14.85 -17.91
C PHE A 435 5.21 13.37 -17.77
N ASN A 436 4.98 12.68 -18.89
CA ASN A 436 4.75 11.23 -18.95
C ASN A 436 3.64 10.73 -18.02
N ASN A 437 2.63 11.55 -17.73
CA ASN A 437 1.45 11.12 -16.99
C ASN A 437 0.39 10.57 -17.94
N TYR A 438 -0.46 9.68 -17.43
CA TYR A 438 -1.63 9.18 -18.15
C TYR A 438 -2.91 9.79 -17.57
N TYR A 439 -3.67 10.44 -18.43
CA TYR A 439 -4.95 11.07 -18.14
C TYR A 439 -6.06 10.31 -18.85
N LEU A 440 -7.04 9.84 -18.09
CA LEU A 440 -8.17 9.07 -18.60
C LEU A 440 -9.48 9.66 -18.12
N TYR A 441 -10.33 10.09 -19.05
CA TYR A 441 -11.72 10.46 -18.79
C TYR A 441 -11.86 11.54 -17.71
N ASN A 442 -11.03 12.60 -17.78
CA ASN A 442 -11.14 13.75 -16.90
C ASN A 442 -12.15 14.74 -17.50
N THR A 443 -13.31 14.87 -16.85
CA THR A 443 -14.51 15.56 -17.35
C THR A 443 -14.61 17.04 -16.99
N ASP A 444 -13.48 17.69 -16.70
CA ASP A 444 -13.42 19.14 -16.49
C ASP A 444 -12.07 19.62 -17.01
N VAL A 445 -11.01 19.50 -16.21
CA VAL A 445 -9.66 19.94 -16.62
C VAL A 445 -8.56 18.96 -16.22
N GLY A 446 -7.64 18.72 -17.15
CA GLY A 446 -6.35 18.08 -16.92
C GLY A 446 -5.43 19.02 -16.13
N VAL A 447 -4.45 19.61 -16.82
CA VAL A 447 -3.53 20.59 -16.22
C VAL A 447 -4.11 22.00 -16.33
N ALA A 448 -4.28 22.69 -15.21
CA ALA A 448 -4.70 24.10 -15.19
C ALA A 448 -3.57 24.99 -14.66
N CYS A 449 -3.11 25.96 -15.45
CA CYS A 449 -2.00 26.87 -15.13
C CYS A 449 -2.52 28.29 -14.97
N GLN A 450 -2.61 28.75 -13.73
CA GLN A 450 -3.28 29.99 -13.34
C GLN A 450 -2.34 30.91 -12.58
N ALA A 451 -2.79 32.13 -12.29
CA ALA A 451 -2.13 33.11 -11.43
C ALA A 451 -0.62 33.23 -11.70
N ASP A 452 -0.27 33.51 -12.95
CA ASP A 452 1.12 33.66 -13.44
C ASP A 452 2.07 32.46 -13.17
N SER A 453 1.51 31.28 -12.89
CA SER A 453 2.30 30.05 -12.95
C SER A 453 2.85 29.82 -14.35
N GLY A 454 3.96 29.08 -14.45
CA GLY A 454 4.47 28.58 -15.71
C GLY A 454 4.61 27.07 -15.68
N CYS A 455 3.83 26.40 -16.53
CA CYS A 455 3.83 24.95 -16.63
C CYS A 455 4.49 24.47 -17.93
N VAL A 456 5.40 23.51 -17.82
CA VAL A 456 5.82 22.68 -18.97
C VAL A 456 5.05 21.37 -18.90
N VAL A 457 4.18 21.15 -19.89
CA VAL A 457 3.34 19.94 -20.00
C VAL A 457 3.83 19.15 -21.21
N GLU A 458 4.62 18.10 -20.98
CA GLU A 458 5.27 17.38 -22.07
C GLU A 458 5.28 15.85 -21.98
N GLY A 459 5.17 15.15 -23.10
CA GLY A 459 5.25 13.68 -23.10
C GLY A 459 4.04 12.98 -22.47
N ASN A 460 2.94 13.67 -22.16
CA ASN A 460 1.79 13.06 -21.49
C ASN A 460 0.83 12.40 -22.51
N TYR A 461 0.03 11.44 -22.03
CA TYR A 461 -1.02 10.78 -22.80
C TYR A 461 -2.40 11.16 -22.25
N PHE A 462 -3.20 11.87 -23.04
CA PHE A 462 -4.56 12.28 -22.72
C PHE A 462 -5.57 11.49 -23.54
N GLU A 463 -6.50 10.82 -22.86
CA GLU A 463 -7.57 10.02 -23.47
C GLU A 463 -8.91 10.43 -22.87
N ASP A 464 -9.82 10.93 -23.73
CA ASP A 464 -11.16 11.38 -23.35
C ASP A 464 -11.14 12.49 -22.28
N VAL A 465 -10.22 13.45 -22.42
CA VAL A 465 -10.05 14.57 -21.48
C VAL A 465 -10.63 15.85 -22.04
N GLU A 466 -11.65 16.40 -21.40
CA GLU A 466 -12.41 17.56 -21.90
C GLU A 466 -11.51 18.77 -22.17
N GLU A 467 -10.79 19.25 -21.17
CA GLU A 467 -9.79 20.32 -21.29
C GLU A 467 -8.41 19.82 -20.83
N PRO A 468 -7.57 19.26 -21.72
CA PRO A 468 -6.36 18.56 -21.29
C PRO A 468 -5.29 19.47 -20.69
N VAL A 469 -5.15 20.69 -21.23
CA VAL A 469 -4.27 21.73 -20.69
C VAL A 469 -4.95 23.08 -20.87
N SER A 470 -4.92 23.91 -19.83
CA SER A 470 -5.52 25.24 -19.82
C SER A 470 -4.64 26.23 -19.09
N ASN A 471 -4.48 27.44 -19.64
CA ASN A 471 -3.97 28.59 -18.90
C ASN A 471 -5.03 29.67 -18.60
N SER A 472 -6.29 29.38 -18.91
CA SER A 472 -7.42 30.30 -18.78
C SER A 472 -8.58 29.73 -17.94
N TYR A 473 -8.46 28.48 -17.49
CA TYR A 473 -9.35 27.85 -16.52
C TYR A 473 -9.59 28.79 -15.32
N ALA A 474 -10.79 28.76 -14.75
CA ALA A 474 -11.32 29.65 -13.70
C ALA A 474 -10.31 30.42 -12.81
N GLY A 475 -10.08 31.72 -13.11
CA GLY A 475 -9.24 32.62 -12.32
C GLY A 475 -8.34 33.51 -13.20
N PRO A 476 -7.37 34.23 -12.62
CA PRO A 476 -6.31 34.90 -13.39
C PRO A 476 -5.50 33.88 -14.19
N GLY A 477 -5.16 34.22 -15.43
CA GLY A 477 -4.43 33.30 -16.31
C GLY A 477 -2.97 33.07 -15.89
N GLY A 478 -2.43 31.92 -16.31
CA GLY A 478 -1.01 31.59 -16.20
C GLY A 478 -0.34 31.48 -17.56
N ARG A 479 0.80 30.79 -17.60
CA ARG A 479 1.62 30.50 -18.78
C ARG A 479 1.81 29.00 -18.90
N CYS A 480 1.77 28.46 -20.11
CA CYS A 480 2.14 27.07 -20.32
C CYS A 480 2.76 26.81 -21.69
N VAL A 481 3.60 25.78 -21.71
CA VAL A 481 4.17 25.18 -22.92
C VAL A 481 3.71 23.73 -22.96
N ALA A 482 2.84 23.39 -23.91
CA ALA A 482 2.42 22.02 -24.18
C ALA A 482 3.20 21.47 -25.39
N ARG A 483 3.97 20.39 -25.22
CA ARG A 483 4.76 19.79 -26.32
C ARG A 483 4.85 18.27 -26.22
N ASN A 484 4.96 17.58 -27.35
CA ASN A 484 5.13 16.12 -27.38
C ASN A 484 4.06 15.34 -26.57
N ASN A 485 2.82 15.85 -26.47
CA ASN A 485 1.72 15.14 -25.82
C ASN A 485 0.90 14.39 -26.87
N VAL A 486 0.25 13.31 -26.43
CA VAL A 486 -0.73 12.55 -27.23
C VAL A 486 -2.13 12.90 -26.74
N PHE A 487 -3.03 13.24 -27.66
CA PHE A 487 -4.44 13.51 -27.39
C PHE A 487 -5.28 12.56 -28.24
N VAL A 488 -6.09 11.72 -27.63
CA VAL A 488 -6.89 10.69 -28.31
C VAL A 488 -8.33 10.66 -27.79
N GLY A 489 -9.21 10.00 -28.55
CA GLY A 489 -10.64 9.91 -28.21
C GLY A 489 -11.31 11.27 -28.28
N GLU A 490 -12.06 11.63 -27.24
CA GLU A 490 -12.77 12.91 -27.13
C GLU A 490 -11.91 14.02 -26.51
N SER A 491 -10.59 13.83 -26.41
CA SER A 491 -9.72 14.85 -25.83
C SER A 491 -9.77 16.19 -26.57
N GLY A 492 -9.91 17.28 -25.80
CA GLY A 492 -9.79 18.64 -26.28
C GLY A 492 -8.40 18.97 -26.81
N GLN A 493 -8.20 20.22 -27.21
CA GLN A 493 -6.88 20.76 -27.57
C GLN A 493 -6.33 21.60 -26.42
N PRO A 494 -5.00 21.64 -26.23
CA PRO A 494 -4.41 22.46 -25.18
C PRO A 494 -4.62 23.96 -25.45
N ASP A 495 -5.12 24.69 -24.46
CA ASP A 495 -5.10 26.15 -24.42
C ASP A 495 -3.83 26.60 -23.66
N CYS A 496 -2.80 26.95 -24.42
CA CYS A 496 -1.50 27.34 -23.88
C CYS A 496 -0.88 28.54 -24.61
N GLY A 497 -0.21 29.38 -23.83
CA GLY A 497 0.61 30.47 -24.35
C GLY A 497 1.59 31.02 -23.31
N GLY A 498 2.49 31.87 -23.77
CA GLY A 498 3.53 32.50 -22.96
C GLY A 498 4.88 31.77 -23.03
N THR A 499 5.79 32.13 -22.12
CA THR A 499 7.10 31.50 -21.95
C THR A 499 7.21 30.95 -20.54
N VAL A 500 7.93 29.84 -20.39
CA VAL A 500 8.11 29.11 -19.13
C VAL A 500 9.58 28.74 -19.00
N GLN A 501 10.13 28.74 -17.80
CA GLN A 501 11.51 28.28 -17.58
C GLN A 501 11.66 26.79 -17.89
N GLU A 502 12.79 26.38 -18.47
CA GLU A 502 12.99 25.00 -18.89
C GLU A 502 13.35 24.10 -17.68
N PRO A 503 12.62 22.99 -17.43
CA PRO A 503 12.92 22.07 -16.32
C PRO A 503 14.33 21.49 -16.35
N ARG A 504 14.90 21.31 -17.55
CA ARG A 504 16.26 20.79 -17.75
C ARG A 504 17.36 21.69 -17.18
N ASP A 505 17.07 22.96 -16.93
CA ASP A 505 17.99 23.89 -16.28
C ASP A 505 18.11 23.61 -14.77
N TYR A 506 17.20 22.80 -14.21
CA TYR A 506 17.15 22.46 -12.79
C TYR A 506 17.59 21.02 -12.50
N TYR A 507 17.22 20.06 -13.36
CA TYR A 507 17.58 18.65 -13.21
C TYR A 507 17.56 17.90 -14.56
N SER A 508 18.28 16.79 -14.64
CA SER A 508 18.24 15.90 -15.81
C SER A 508 17.02 14.98 -15.76
N TYR A 509 16.37 14.75 -16.91
CA TYR A 509 15.31 13.77 -17.08
C TYR A 509 15.34 13.22 -18.51
N THR A 510 14.62 12.12 -18.73
CA THR A 510 14.35 11.56 -20.06
C THR A 510 12.85 11.41 -20.21
N LEU A 511 12.34 11.73 -21.39
CA LEU A 511 10.95 11.46 -21.75
C LEU A 511 10.89 10.08 -22.41
N ASP A 512 9.98 9.23 -21.96
CA ASP A 512 9.52 8.10 -22.78
C ASP A 512 8.81 8.59 -24.04
N ASP A 513 8.63 7.68 -25.00
CA ASP A 513 7.70 7.91 -26.10
C ASP A 513 6.28 8.10 -25.54
N PRO A 514 5.62 9.25 -25.77
CA PRO A 514 4.30 9.52 -25.23
C PRO A 514 3.28 8.45 -25.63
N ASN A 515 3.42 7.77 -26.78
CA ASN A 515 2.52 6.68 -27.19
C ASN A 515 2.61 5.43 -26.30
N THR A 516 3.69 5.27 -25.56
CA THR A 516 3.89 4.15 -24.63
C THR A 516 3.46 4.47 -23.20
N VAL A 517 3.28 5.76 -22.87
CA VAL A 517 3.02 6.25 -21.52
C VAL A 517 1.78 5.61 -20.89
N LYS A 518 0.68 5.44 -21.63
CA LYS A 518 -0.51 4.73 -21.13
C LYS A 518 -0.15 3.34 -20.60
N ALA A 519 0.56 2.53 -21.39
CA ALA A 519 0.93 1.17 -21.01
C ALA A 519 1.94 1.16 -19.84
N THR A 520 2.94 2.04 -19.89
CA THR A 520 3.96 2.21 -18.85
C THR A 520 3.33 2.59 -17.52
N VAL A 521 2.48 3.61 -17.50
CA VAL A 521 1.81 4.10 -16.29
C VAL A 521 0.83 3.07 -15.74
N MET A 522 -0.01 2.43 -16.57
CA MET A 522 -0.92 1.38 -16.09
C MET A 522 -0.18 0.18 -15.49
N ALA A 523 1.05 -0.11 -15.94
CA ALA A 523 1.85 -1.20 -15.42
C ALA A 523 2.57 -0.85 -14.09
N GLY A 524 3.00 0.40 -13.95
CA GLY A 524 3.90 0.83 -12.88
C GLY A 524 3.31 1.77 -11.82
N ALA A 525 2.23 2.49 -12.08
CA ALA A 525 1.65 3.41 -11.10
C ALA A 525 0.89 2.67 -9.99
N GLY A 526 0.84 3.29 -8.82
CA GLY A 526 0.17 2.78 -7.62
C GLY A 526 1.07 1.86 -6.79
N VAL A 527 0.42 1.21 -5.82
CA VAL A 527 1.05 0.37 -4.81
C VAL A 527 1.46 -1.01 -5.34
N GLY A 528 2.41 -1.66 -4.66
CA GLY A 528 2.88 -3.02 -4.97
C GLY A 528 3.88 -3.10 -6.13
N LYS A 529 4.44 -1.96 -6.54
CA LYS A 529 5.38 -1.86 -7.68
C LYS A 529 6.78 -1.43 -7.27
N VAL A 530 6.98 -1.16 -5.98
CA VAL A 530 8.28 -0.83 -5.39
C VAL A 530 8.92 -2.11 -4.84
N GLY A 531 10.21 -2.33 -5.12
CA GLY A 531 10.95 -3.53 -4.71
C GLY A 531 11.45 -4.35 -5.89
#